data_AF-A0A557P6Q4-F1
#
_entry.id   AF-A0A557P6Q4-F1
#
_cell.length_a   1.000
_cell.length_b   1.000
_cell.length_c   1.000
_cell.angle_alpha   90.00
_cell.angle_beta   90.00
_cell.angle_gamma   90.00
#
_symmetry.space_group_name_H-M   'P 1'
#
loop_
_entity.id
_entity.type
_entity.pdbx_description
1 polymer ?
#
loop_
_entity_poly.entity_id
_entity_poly.type
_entity_poly.pdbx_seq_one_letter_code
_entity_poly.pdbx_strand_id
1 'polypeptide(L)' 'MTTNNHQPNPLDCAPEEIKLAVDLIYLLESNEIDPNIALEALKIVEADLIKKLGTRN' A
#
# COMPACT_ATOMS: atom_id res chain seq x y z
N MET A 1 18.95 14.74 32.12
CA MET A 1 17.79 14.08 31.49
C MET A 1 17.68 14.62 30.08
N THR A 2 18.18 13.90 29.08
CA THR A 2 18.07 14.30 27.66
C THR A 2 16.78 13.73 27.12
N THR A 3 15.84 14.59 26.75
CA THR A 3 14.58 14.21 26.12
C THR A 3 14.86 13.82 24.67
N ASN A 4 14.95 12.52 24.39
CA ASN A 4 14.98 12.01 23.03
C ASN A 4 13.61 12.29 22.38
N ASN A 5 13.57 13.29 21.50
CA ASN A 5 12.44 13.56 20.63
C ASN A 5 12.36 12.44 19.57
N HIS A 6 11.82 11.28 19.97
CA HIS A 6 11.38 10.27 19.01
C HIS A 6 10.03 10.74 18.46
N GLN A 7 10.06 11.57 17.42
CA GLN A 7 8.85 11.80 16.65
C GLN A 7 8.47 10.46 16.01
N PRO A 8 7.32 9.86 16.36
CA PRO A 8 6.89 8.64 15.70
C PRO A 8 6.78 8.95 14.21
N ASN A 9 7.38 8.09 13.38
CA ASN A 9 7.24 8.24 11.93
C ASN A 9 5.74 8.25 11.63
N PRO A 10 5.20 9.23 10.88
CA PRO A 10 3.77 9.28 10.57
C PRO A 10 3.23 7.98 9.96
N LEU A 11 4.10 7.18 9.34
CA LEU A 11 3.77 5.85 8.85
C LEU A 11 3.58 4.82 9.96
N ASP A 12 4.25 4.91 11.11
CA ASP A 12 4.14 3.91 12.20
C ASP A 12 2.73 3.89 12.81
N CYS A 13 2.06 5.05 12.84
CA CYS A 13 0.69 5.20 13.34
C CYS A 13 -0.39 5.16 12.24
N ALA A 14 -0.01 4.96 10.97
CA ALA A 14 -0.98 4.92 9.87
C ALA A 14 -1.80 3.61 9.88
N PRO A 15 -3.06 3.65 9.39
CA PRO A 15 -3.85 2.45 9.14
C PRO A 15 -3.10 1.45 8.23
N GLU A 16 -3.41 0.15 8.38
CA GLU A 16 -2.72 -0.93 7.65
C GLU A 16 -2.84 -0.77 6.14
N GLU A 17 -4.01 -0.33 5.65
CA GLU A 17 -4.27 -0.07 4.24
C GLU A 17 -3.40 1.07 3.69
N ILE A 18 -3.10 2.07 4.51
CA ILE A 18 -2.24 3.20 4.10
C ILE A 18 -0.78 2.76 4.04
N LYS A 19 -0.32 2.00 5.03
CA LYS A 19 1.04 1.42 5.05
C LYS A 19 1.26 0.56 3.80
N LEU A 20 0.32 -0.34 3.52
CA LEU A 20 0.39 -1.22 2.36
C LEU A 20 0.38 -0.42 1.04
N ALA A 21 -0.45 0.63 0.93
CA ALA A 21 -0.46 1.48 -0.26
C ALA A 21 0.91 2.15 -0.50
N VAL A 22 1.56 2.65 0.57
CA VAL A 22 2.90 3.24 0.49
C VAL A 22 3.93 2.21 0.04
N ASP A 23 3.91 1.01 0.60
CA ASP A 23 4.82 -0.07 0.22
C ASP A 23 4.64 -0.47 -1.26
N LEU A 24 3.39 -0.54 -1.73
CA LEU A 24 3.07 -0.85 -3.12
C LEU A 24 3.54 0.26 -4.07
N ILE A 25 3.35 1.54 -3.72
CA ILE A 25 3.84 2.66 -4.52
C ILE A 25 5.36 2.59 -4.62
N TYR A 26 6.05 2.41 -3.49
CA TYR A 26 7.50 2.28 -3.47
C TYR A 26 8.00 1.13 -4.36
N LEU A 27 7.32 -0.03 -4.31
CA LEU A 27 7.66 -1.18 -5.15
C LEU A 27 7.50 -0.86 -6.64
N LEU A 28 6.40 -0.21 -7.04
CA LEU A 28 6.15 0.13 -8.44
C LEU A 28 7.16 1.15 -8.97
N GLU A 29 7.48 2.17 -8.17
CA GLU A 29 8.48 3.18 -8.52
C GLU A 29 9.89 2.59 -8.62
N SER A 30 10.26 1.73 -7.67
CA SER A 30 11.58 1.08 -7.64
C SER A 30 11.82 0.14 -8.84
N ASN A 31 10.75 -0.33 -9.47
CA ASN A 31 10.80 -1.16 -10.68
C ASN A 31 10.50 -0.36 -11.96
N GLU A 32 10.47 0.97 -11.88
CA GLU A 32 10.21 1.88 -13.02
C GLU A 32 8.93 1.54 -13.80
N ILE A 33 7.89 1.06 -13.10
CA ILE A 33 6.63 0.67 -13.73
C ILE A 33 5.87 1.93 -14.17
N ASP A 34 5.43 1.97 -15.44
CA ASP A 34 4.61 3.06 -15.95
C ASP A 34 3.30 3.20 -15.12
N PRO A 35 2.95 4.40 -14.65
CA PRO A 35 1.77 4.60 -13.82
C PRO A 35 0.46 4.12 -14.45
N ASN A 36 0.29 4.20 -15.77
CA ASN A 36 -0.91 3.71 -16.44
C ASN A 36 -0.95 2.18 -16.39
N ILE A 37 0.18 1.52 -16.60
CA ILE A 37 0.28 0.06 -16.48
C ILE A 37 0.04 -0.38 -15.03
N ALA A 38 0.61 0.33 -14.05
CA ALA A 38 0.36 0.10 -12.64
C ALA A 38 -1.14 0.21 -12.28
N LEU A 39 -1.83 1.23 -12.78
CA LEU A 39 -3.27 1.40 -12.55
C LEU A 39 -4.09 0.25 -13.15
N GLU A 40 -3.79 -0.18 -14.37
CA GLU A 40 -4.49 -1.33 -14.97
C GLU A 40 -4.21 -2.64 -14.20
N ALA A 41 -2.98 -2.86 -13.73
CA ALA A 41 -2.65 -4.01 -12.90
C ALA A 41 -3.37 -3.97 -11.54
N LEU A 42 -3.44 -2.81 -10.89
CA LEU A 42 -4.14 -2.64 -9.61
C LEU A 42 -5.64 -2.91 -9.73
N LYS A 43 -6.28 -2.55 -10.86
CA LYS A 43 -7.69 -2.92 -11.12
C LYS A 43 -7.89 -4.44 -11.17
N ILE A 44 -6.94 -5.17 -11.74
CA ILE A 44 -6.99 -6.64 -11.80
C ILE A 44 -6.85 -7.21 -10.38
N VAL A 45 -5.90 -6.71 -9.59
CA VAL A 45 -5.71 -7.11 -8.19
C VAL A 45 -6.96 -6.82 -7.35
N GLU A 46 -7.53 -5.62 -7.48
CA GLU A 46 -8.76 -5.22 -6.81
C GLU A 46 -9.91 -6.20 -7.14
N ALA A 47 -10.12 -6.50 -8.43
CA ALA A 47 -11.15 -7.44 -8.85
C ALA A 47 -10.97 -8.85 -8.25
N ASP A 48 -9.73 -9.35 -8.16
CA ASP A 48 -9.43 -10.63 -7.52
C ASP A 48 -9.72 -10.62 -6.01
N LEU A 49 -9.35 -9.54 -5.32
CA LEU A 49 -9.66 -9.37 -3.89
C LEU A 49 -11.17 -9.29 -3.64
N ILE A 50 -11.91 -8.51 -4.44
CA ILE A 50 -13.38 -8.45 -4.38
C ILE A 50 -13.97 -9.84 -4.59
N LYS A 51 -13.49 -10.59 -5.59
CA LYS A 51 -13.94 -11.97 -5.84
C LYS A 51 -13.68 -12.86 -4.63
N LYS A 52 -12.51 -12.77 -3.98
CA LYS A 52 -12.19 -13.53 -2.76
C LYS A 52 -13.11 -13.18 -1.59
N LEU A 53 -13.44 -11.90 -1.42
CA LEU A 53 -14.38 -11.46 -0.37
C LEU A 53 -15.82 -11.90 -0.66
N GLY A 54 -16.21 -11.92 -1.94
CA GLY A 54 -17.53 -12.36 -2.41
C GLY A 54 -17.68 -13.89 -2.57
N THR A 55 -16.59 -14.64 -2.63
CA THR A 55 -16.58 -16.12 -2.67
C THR A 55 -16.74 -16.66 -1.25
N ARG A 56 -17.88 -16.35 -0.63
CA ARG A 56 -18.31 -16.89 0.66
C ARG A 56 -19.72 -17.46 0.53
N ASN A 57 -19.86 -18.44 -0.36
CA ASN A 57 -21.02 -19.33 -0.43
C ASN A 57 -20.60 -20.75 -0.08
#